data_AF-D0MIK9-F1
#
_entry.id   AF-D0MIK9-F1
#
_cell.length_a   1.000
_cell.length_b   1.000
_cell.length_c   1.000
_cell.angle_alpha   90.00
_cell.angle_beta   90.00
_cell.angle_gamma   90.00
#
_symmetry.space_group_name_H-M   'P 1'
#
loop_
_entity.id
_entity.type
_entity.pdbx_description
1 polymer ?
#
loop_
_entity_poly.entity_id
_entity_poly.type
_entity_poly.pdbx_seq_one_letter_code
_entity_poly.pdbx_strand_id
1 'polypeptide(L)'
;MVDTSVLVRYLTGTPEEMAARAAAILDGDEVLGVSLLVLAETAYVLLSVYGVPRRQVIDESLIWLLQKENLQPIGWAKSQVLQALMRCLPSGRVSIADAL
;
A
#
# COMPACT_ATOMS: atom_id res chain seq x y z
N MET A 1 -0.70 -5.68 -13.21
CA MET A 1 -1.11 -5.79 -11.79
C MET A 1 0.14 -5.79 -10.93
N VAL A 2 0.09 -5.19 -9.75
CA VAL A 2 1.24 -5.08 -8.85
C VAL A 2 1.08 -6.06 -7.68
N ASP A 3 2.20 -6.62 -7.27
CA ASP A 3 2.31 -7.58 -6.16
C ASP A 3 2.78 -6.91 -4.86
N THR A 4 2.45 -7.53 -3.72
CA THR A 4 2.87 -7.09 -2.38
C THR A 4 4.38 -6.88 -2.29
N SER A 5 5.15 -7.77 -2.91
CA SER A 5 6.61 -7.69 -2.86
C SER A 5 7.18 -6.49 -3.62
N VAL A 6 6.47 -5.95 -4.61
CA VAL A 6 6.86 -4.70 -5.30
C VAL A 6 6.57 -3.50 -4.39
N LEU A 7 5.37 -3.43 -3.81
CA LEU A 7 4.98 -2.33 -2.92
C LEU A 7 5.89 -2.24 -1.69
N VAL A 8 6.14 -3.38 -1.03
CA VAL A 8 7.01 -3.43 0.15
C VAL A 8 8.42 -2.94 -0.17
N ARG A 9 9.03 -3.41 -1.26
CA ARG A 9 10.40 -3.00 -1.64
C ARG A 9 10.49 -1.52 -1.97
N TYR A 10 9.48 -0.98 -2.64
CA TYR A 10 9.41 0.44 -2.93
C TYR A 10 9.33 1.29 -1.67
N LEU A 11 8.53 0.85 -0.69
CA LEU A 11 8.35 1.58 0.58
C LEU A 11 9.55 1.45 1.52
N THR A 12 10.20 0.29 1.57
CA THR A 12 11.28 0.01 2.55
C THR A 12 12.68 0.20 2.00
N GLY A 13 12.84 0.37 0.68
CA GLY A 13 14.15 0.49 0.05
C GLY A 13 15.00 -0.78 0.12
N THR A 14 14.44 -1.93 0.54
CA THR A 14 15.22 -3.12 0.90
C THR A 14 14.74 -4.39 0.18
N PRO A 15 15.67 -5.19 -0.42
CA PRO A 15 17.07 -4.87 -0.71
C PRO A 15 17.18 -3.85 -1.85
N GLU A 16 18.24 -3.03 -1.83
CA GLU A 16 18.42 -1.84 -2.69
C GLU A 16 18.20 -2.12 -4.19
N GLU A 17 18.79 -3.19 -4.73
CA GLU A 17 18.63 -3.55 -6.14
C GLU A 17 17.16 -3.80 -6.52
N MET A 18 16.42 -4.51 -5.66
CA MET A 18 15.02 -4.81 -5.93
C MET A 18 14.11 -3.61 -5.65
N ALA A 19 14.50 -2.72 -4.73
CA ALA A 19 13.81 -1.46 -4.49
C ALA A 19 13.93 -0.51 -5.69
N ALA A 20 15.12 -0.42 -6.30
CA ALA A 20 15.31 0.36 -7.53
C ALA A 20 14.41 -0.15 -8.68
N ARG A 21 14.27 -1.48 -8.81
CA ARG A 21 13.33 -2.07 -9.78
C ARG A 21 11.87 -1.76 -9.46
N ALA A 22 11.50 -1.83 -8.18
CA ALA A 22 10.15 -1.50 -7.75
C ALA A 22 9.81 -0.02 -8.00
N ALA A 23 10.76 0.89 -7.78
CA ALA A 23 10.64 2.30 -8.11
C ALA A 23 10.47 2.52 -9.63
N ALA A 24 11.28 1.86 -10.46
CA ALA A 24 11.13 1.95 -11.91
C ALA A 24 9.74 1.51 -12.41
N ILE A 25 9.11 0.54 -11.73
CA ILE A 25 7.74 0.12 -12.03
C ILE A 25 6.73 1.17 -11.56
N LEU A 26 6.79 1.56 -10.28
CA LEU A 26 5.77 2.42 -9.67
C LEU A 26 5.87 3.89 -10.07
N ASP A 27 7.03 4.38 -10.47
CA ASP A 27 7.26 5.75 -10.93
C ASP A 27 7.17 5.90 -12.46
N GLY A 28 6.94 4.81 -13.19
CA GLY A 28 6.70 4.84 -14.63
C GLY A 28 5.29 5.31 -15.01
N ASP A 29 5.06 5.50 -16.31
CA ASP A 29 3.80 6.03 -16.85
C ASP A 29 2.69 4.97 -17.03
N GLU A 30 3.00 3.69 -16.82
CA GLU A 30 2.03 2.60 -16.98
C GLU A 30 0.95 2.65 -15.90
N VAL A 31 -0.31 2.46 -16.30
CA VAL A 31 -1.42 2.33 -15.33
C VAL A 31 -1.37 0.94 -14.70
N LEU A 32 -1.20 0.92 -13.39
CA LEU A 32 -1.01 -0.25 -12.56
C LEU A 32 -2.25 -0.53 -11.72
N GLY A 33 -2.79 -1.74 -11.86
CA GLY A 33 -3.84 -2.25 -10.99
C GLY A 33 -3.28 -2.88 -9.71
N VAL A 34 -3.84 -2.52 -8.55
CA VAL A 34 -3.56 -3.15 -7.24
C VAL A 34 -4.83 -3.74 -6.63
N SER A 35 -4.78 -4.95 -6.09
CA SER A 35 -5.92 -5.55 -5.39
C SER A 35 -5.96 -5.11 -3.92
N LEU A 36 -7.13 -5.16 -3.29
CA LEU A 36 -7.26 -4.88 -1.86
C LEU A 36 -6.48 -5.90 -1.01
N LEU A 37 -6.41 -7.15 -1.46
CA LEU A 37 -5.58 -8.19 -0.85
C LEU A 37 -4.10 -7.79 -0.82
N VAL A 38 -3.56 -7.28 -1.93
CA VAL A 38 -2.16 -6.83 -2.00
C VAL A 38 -1.90 -5.65 -1.05
N LEU A 39 -2.84 -4.71 -0.93
CA LEU A 39 -2.74 -3.61 0.05
C LEU A 39 -2.76 -4.13 1.50
N ALA A 40 -3.63 -5.11 1.79
CA ALA A 40 -3.74 -5.73 3.11
C ALA A 40 -2.47 -6.52 3.49
N GLU A 41 -1.92 -7.31 2.55
CA GLU A 41 -0.66 -8.02 2.74
C GLU A 41 0.52 -7.05 2.92
N THR A 42 0.56 -5.96 2.15
CA THR A 42 1.58 -4.91 2.30
C THR A 42 1.53 -4.31 3.70
N ALA A 43 0.34 -3.97 4.19
CA ALA A 43 0.17 -3.47 5.55
C ALA A 43 0.61 -4.51 6.60
N TYR A 44 0.24 -5.77 6.42
CA TYR A 44 0.64 -6.85 7.32
C TYR A 44 2.17 -6.98 7.39
N VAL A 45 2.87 -6.97 6.24
CA VAL A 45 4.33 -7.09 6.19
C VAL A 45 5.00 -5.87 6.85
N LEU A 46 4.54 -4.65 6.57
CA LEU A 46 5.11 -3.45 7.19
C LEU A 46 4.94 -3.46 8.72
N LEU A 47 3.75 -3.85 9.21
CA LEU A 47 3.46 -3.95 10.64
C LEU A 47 4.30 -5.05 11.33
N SER A 48 4.31 -6.25 10.76
CA SER A 48 4.82 -7.46 11.43
C SER A 48 6.29 -7.74 11.18
N VAL A 49 6.78 -7.50 9.96
CA VAL A 49 8.16 -7.81 9.56
C VAL A 49 9.06 -6.59 9.75
N TYR A 50 8.59 -5.42 9.32
CA TYR A 50 9.38 -4.18 9.40
C TYR A 50 9.10 -3.35 10.66
N GLY A 51 8.12 -3.75 11.48
CA GLY A 51 7.80 -3.06 12.74
C GLY A 51 7.33 -1.61 12.56
N VAL A 52 6.84 -1.25 11.36
CA VAL A 52 6.40 0.10 11.05
C VAL A 52 5.14 0.41 11.87
N PRO A 53 5.09 1.53 12.61
CA PRO A 53 3.91 1.92 13.37
C PRO A 53 2.65 1.97 12.50
N ARG A 54 1.54 1.44 13.02
CA ARG A 54 0.26 1.38 12.28
C ARG A 54 -0.15 2.70 11.61
N ARG A 55 0.06 3.82 12.30
CA ARG A 55 -0.25 5.14 11.75
C ARG A 55 0.58 5.44 10.50
N GLN A 56 1.88 5.16 10.53
CA GLN A 56 2.76 5.32 9.38
C GLN A 56 2.39 4.37 8.23
N VAL A 57 2.00 3.13 8.54
CA VAL A 57 1.49 2.19 7.51
C VAL A 57 0.26 2.75 6.79
N ILE A 58 -0.67 3.38 7.51
CA ILE A 58 -1.87 3.95 6.89
C ILE A 58 -1.55 5.26 6.16
N ASP A 59 -1.01 6.25 6.87
CA ASP A 59 -0.86 7.63 6.39
C ASP A 59 0.28 7.75 5.36
N GLU A 60 1.46 7.22 5.70
CA GLU A 60 2.71 7.45 4.95
C GLU A 60 2.99 6.33 3.93
N SER A 61 2.33 5.17 4.04
CA SER A 61 2.51 4.07 3.09
C SER A 61 1.28 3.86 2.20
N LEU A 62 0.15 3.40 2.73
CA LEU A 62 -1.00 3.01 1.90
C LEU A 62 -1.71 4.21 1.26
N ILE A 63 -2.02 5.26 2.03
CA ILE A 63 -2.65 6.46 1.49
C ILE A 63 -1.73 7.12 0.47
N TRP A 64 -0.45 7.24 0.78
CA TRP A 64 0.55 7.80 -0.12
C TRP A 64 0.68 7.01 -1.44
N LEU A 65 0.74 5.67 -1.39
CA LEU A 65 0.73 4.83 -2.59
C LEU A 65 -0.51 5.08 -3.46
N LEU A 66 -1.69 5.18 -2.83
CA LEU A 66 -2.94 5.41 -3.53
C LEU A 66 -3.07 6.83 -4.09
N GLN A 67 -2.29 7.80 -3.62
CA GLN A 67 -2.23 9.14 -4.20
C GLN A 67 -1.54 9.17 -5.57
N LYS A 68 -0.71 8.18 -5.90
CA LYS A 68 -0.07 8.09 -7.23
C LYS A 68 -1.13 7.95 -8.33
N GLU A 69 -1.03 8.75 -9.39
CA GLU A 69 -2.03 8.79 -10.46
C GLU A 69 -2.12 7.47 -11.22
N ASN A 70 -0.97 6.80 -11.41
CA ASN A 70 -0.84 5.57 -12.15
C ASN A 70 -1.25 4.30 -11.38
N LEU A 71 -1.40 4.35 -10.05
CA LEU A 71 -1.79 3.19 -9.23
C LEU A 71 -3.29 3.20 -8.90
N GLN A 72 -4.03 2.17 -9.31
CA GLN A 72 -5.50 2.12 -9.20
C GLN A 72 -5.99 0.83 -8.51
N PRO A 73 -6.86 0.93 -7.48
CA PRO A 73 -7.52 -0.24 -6.93
C PRO A 73 -8.40 -0.95 -7.95
N ILE A 74 -8.23 -2.26 -8.09
CA ILE A 74 -9.01 -3.06 -9.05
C ILE A 74 -10.40 -3.33 -8.51
N GLY A 75 -11.43 -2.91 -9.23
CA GLY A 75 -12.83 -3.15 -8.88
C GLY A 75 -13.40 -2.19 -7.83
N TRP A 76 -12.63 -1.17 -7.43
CA TRP A 76 -13.03 -0.20 -6.41
C TRP A 76 -12.67 1.23 -6.82
N ALA A 77 -13.49 2.20 -6.43
CA ALA A 77 -13.12 3.60 -6.60
C ALA A 77 -12.02 3.94 -5.58
N LYS A 78 -10.94 4.60 -6.05
CA LYS A 78 -9.83 5.04 -5.20
C LYS A 78 -10.29 5.84 -3.97
N SER A 79 -11.29 6.70 -4.15
CA SER A 79 -11.89 7.48 -3.05
C SER A 79 -12.54 6.60 -1.96
N GLN A 80 -13.17 5.48 -2.32
CA GLN A 80 -13.77 4.56 -1.36
C GLN A 80 -12.70 3.88 -0.50
N VAL A 81 -11.63 3.40 -1.13
CA VAL A 81 -10.50 2.75 -0.44
C VAL A 81 -9.81 3.73 0.51
N LEU A 82 -9.54 4.96 0.05
CA LEU A 82 -8.96 6.02 0.90
C LEU A 82 -9.86 6.34 2.10
N GLN A 83 -11.18 6.45 1.91
CA GLN A 83 -12.11 6.68 3.01
C GLN A 83 -12.13 5.53 4.02
N ALA A 84 -12.05 4.27 3.55
CA ALA A 84 -11.97 3.11 4.43
C ALA A 84 -10.70 3.14 5.29
N LEU A 85 -9.55 3.44 4.69
CA LEU A 85 -8.26 3.60 5.39
C LEU A 85 -8.30 4.73 6.43
N MET A 86 -8.85 5.90 6.09
CA MET A 86 -8.99 7.02 7.03
C MET A 86 -9.88 6.68 8.24
N ARG A 87 -10.91 5.85 8.06
CA ARG A 87 -11.77 5.37 9.17
C ARG A 87 -11.11 4.28 10.02
N CYS A 88 -10.13 3.59 9.46
CA CYS A 88 -9.37 2.53 10.14
C CYS A 88 -8.42 3.08 11.22
N LEU A 89 -7.92 4.31 11.06
CA LEU A 89 -6.97 4.95 11.97
C LEU A 89 -7.54 5.30 13.36
N PRO A 90 -8.70 5.97 13.50
CA PRO A 90 -9.21 6.39 14.81
C PRO A 90 -9.86 5.27 15.63
N SER A 91 -10.30 4.17 15.00
CA SER A 91 -11.09 3.16 15.71
C SER A 91 -10.24 2.17 16.51
N GLY A 92 -9.06 1.76 15.99
CA GLY A 92 -8.23 0.69 16.56
C GLY A 92 -8.90 -0.69 16.70
N ARG A 93 -10.20 -0.78 16.42
CA ARG A 93 -11.06 -1.96 16.62
C ARG A 93 -11.11 -2.89 15.41
N VAL A 94 -10.75 -2.39 14.24
CA VAL A 94 -10.81 -3.11 12.96
C VAL A 94 -9.38 -3.24 12.42
N SER A 95 -8.98 -4.43 11.97
CA SER A 95 -7.66 -4.60 11.36
C SER A 95 -7.59 -3.83 10.02
N ILE A 96 -6.39 -3.55 9.50
CA ILE A 96 -6.27 -2.89 8.19
C ILE A 96 -6.83 -3.81 7.10
N ALA A 97 -6.63 -5.12 7.23
CA ALA A 97 -7.16 -6.11 6.30
C ALA A 97 -8.69 -6.15 6.30
N ASP A 98 -9.34 -6.08 7.47
CA ASP A 98 -10.82 -6.08 7.53
C ASP A 98 -11.44 -4.77 7.01
N ALA A 99 -10.66 -3.69 6.94
CA ALA A 99 -11.09 -2.41 6.40
C ALA A 99 -10.96 -2.32 4.87
N LEU A 100 -10.20 -3.23 4.25
CA LEU A 100 -9.92 -3.31 2.81
C LEU A 100 -10.76 -4.43 2.19
#